data_AF-A0A101SCG0-F1
#
_entry.id   AF-A0A101SCG0-F1
#
_cell.length_a   1.000
_cell.length_b   1.000
_cell.length_c   1.000
_cell.angle_alpha   90.00
_cell.angle_beta   90.00
_cell.angle_gamma   90.00
#
_symmetry.space_group_name_H-M   'P 1'
#
loop_
_entity.id
_entity.type
_entity.pdbx_description
1 polymer ?
#
loop_
_entity_poly.entity_id
_entity_poly.type
_entity_poly.pdbx_seq_one_letter_code
_entity_poly.pdbx_strand_id
1 'polypeptide(L)'
;MFRRRTALLVHPALDDDALHATLTELRPTPQLHGLGAGSSRPLWQPVADLLRDTGRDWDRRWHRMSVLADLLPPAVCERWISERPGDGDALVLWACVRCVRRAPADGWTAARDAERACLRAAEVCPGDPTPWLALLGLMHSLAVPPRDAVPVWTEAVTRAPWHRGAYHRLLGYLSPRGHGSVADMMDFARQGAARAPHGSPLALLPVAARVELVAHRQRQTSLGADSHWNEPLADAEIESALTDWFHTAAPPHAEAVADLNILAFALVRAHRPSDTAPVFRRIGRRMTPHPWELLPEPERTFLYWRDRDRGRPGR
;
A
#
# COMPACT_ATOMS: atom_id res chain seq x y z
N MET A 1 27.97 8.33 26.97
CA MET A 1 26.67 7.66 27.15
C MET A 1 26.11 7.33 25.77
N PHE A 2 26.34 6.11 25.26
CA PHE A 2 25.87 5.73 23.92
C PHE A 2 24.34 5.59 23.95
N ARG A 3 23.63 6.61 23.46
CA ARG A 3 22.18 6.55 23.26
C ARG A 3 21.92 5.40 22.28
N ARG A 4 21.39 4.26 22.77
CA ARG A 4 21.01 3.11 21.93
C ARG A 4 20.22 3.66 20.74
N ARG A 5 20.79 3.58 19.53
CA ARG A 5 20.08 3.95 18.31
C ARG A 5 18.84 3.08 18.27
N THR A 6 17.71 3.75 18.42
CA THR A 6 16.39 3.16 18.29
C THR A 6 16.27 2.62 16.87
N ALA A 7 16.16 1.30 16.73
CA ALA A 7 15.99 0.65 15.43
C ALA A 7 14.72 1.13 14.74
N LEU A 8 14.80 1.29 13.41
CA LEU A 8 13.64 1.55 12.57
C LEU A 8 12.79 0.29 12.49
N LEU A 9 11.47 0.48 12.41
CA LEU A 9 10.50 -0.58 12.22
C LEU A 9 10.05 -0.52 10.77
N VAL A 10 10.55 -1.44 9.96
CA VAL A 10 10.15 -1.63 8.56
C VAL A 10 9.43 -2.97 8.48
N HIS A 11 8.10 -2.94 8.45
CA HIS A 11 7.27 -4.14 8.42
C HIS A 11 6.13 -3.97 7.41
N PRO A 12 5.83 -4.99 6.57
CA PRO A 12 4.78 -4.91 5.56
C PRO A 12 3.38 -4.68 6.14
N ALA A 13 3.12 -5.18 7.35
CA ALA A 13 1.86 -4.94 8.07
C ALA A 13 1.72 -3.52 8.66
N LEU A 14 2.71 -2.63 8.46
CA LEU A 14 2.69 -1.26 8.97
C LEU A 14 2.41 -1.18 10.48
N ASP A 15 1.28 -0.61 10.88
CA ASP A 15 0.77 -0.54 12.26
C ASP A 15 -0.45 -1.45 12.51
N ASP A 16 -0.73 -2.41 11.62
CA ASP A 16 -1.74 -3.44 11.82
C ASP A 16 -1.20 -4.58 12.70
N ASP A 17 -1.36 -4.42 14.02
CA ASP A 17 -0.87 -5.37 15.02
C ASP A 17 -1.50 -6.77 14.86
N ALA A 18 -2.77 -6.85 14.43
CA ALA A 18 -3.45 -8.12 14.23
C ALA A 18 -2.86 -8.88 13.03
N LEU A 19 -2.61 -8.18 11.91
CA LEU A 19 -1.90 -8.75 10.77
C LEU A 19 -0.47 -9.16 11.15
N HIS A 20 0.24 -8.36 11.95
CA HIS A 20 1.58 -8.72 12.44
C HIS A 20 1.55 -10.00 13.30
N ALA A 21 0.58 -10.12 14.20
CA ALA A 21 0.38 -11.31 15.02
C ALA A 21 0.08 -12.55 14.16
N THR A 22 -0.85 -12.45 13.20
CA THR A 22 -1.17 -13.53 12.27
C THR A 22 0.05 -13.96 11.45
N LEU A 23 0.80 -13.01 10.89
CA LEU A 23 2.02 -13.32 10.13
C LEU A 23 3.09 -14.00 11.00
N THR A 24 3.22 -13.59 12.27
CA THR A 24 4.17 -14.20 13.21
C THR A 24 3.76 -15.62 13.56
N GLU A 25 2.47 -15.87 13.75
CA GLU A 25 1.94 -17.21 14.03
C GLU A 25 2.16 -18.18 12.86
N LEU A 26 2.08 -17.68 11.63
CA LEU A 26 2.25 -18.48 10.41
C LEU A 26 3.72 -18.69 10.02
N ARG A 27 4.68 -18.10 10.74
CA ARG A 27 6.10 -18.36 10.48
C ARG A 27 6.43 -19.81 10.82
N PRO A 28 7.07 -20.56 9.91
CA PRO A 28 7.50 -21.91 10.22
C PRO A 28 8.49 -21.87 11.40
N THR A 29 8.10 -22.45 12.53
CA THR A 29 8.99 -22.59 13.68
C THR A 29 10.14 -23.53 13.28
N PRO A 30 11.42 -23.14 13.43
CA PRO A 30 12.50 -24.11 13.31
C PRO A 30 12.26 -25.20 14.37
N GLN A 31 12.10 -26.44 13.90
CA GLN A 31 11.67 -27.58 14.70
C GLN A 31 12.62 -27.81 15.88
N LEU A 32 12.21 -27.37 17.08
CA LEU A 32 12.70 -27.95 18.32
C LEU A 32 12.21 -29.41 18.33
N HIS A 33 13.15 -30.33 18.11
CA HIS A 33 12.90 -31.75 18.26
C HIS A 33 12.50 -32.03 19.70
N GLY A 34 11.23 -32.41 19.88
CA GLY A 34 10.74 -32.99 21.12
C GLY A 34 9.68 -32.13 21.81
N LEU A 35 8.53 -32.77 22.01
CA LEU A 35 7.45 -32.42 22.94
C LEU A 35 6.46 -31.35 22.45
N GLY A 36 5.33 -31.83 21.94
CA GLY A 36 4.10 -31.05 21.87
C GLY A 36 3.28 -31.32 20.62
N ALA A 37 2.35 -32.28 20.69
CA ALA A 37 1.14 -32.19 19.88
C ALA A 37 0.48 -30.83 20.15
N GLY A 38 0.03 -30.08 19.13
CA GLY A 38 -0.68 -28.84 19.47
C GLY A 38 -0.95 -27.82 18.37
N SER A 39 -1.53 -28.24 17.26
CA SER A 39 -2.63 -27.46 16.68
C SER A 39 -3.49 -28.38 15.81
N SER A 40 -4.68 -28.74 16.32
CA SER A 40 -5.71 -29.41 15.50
C SER A 40 -6.33 -28.46 14.47
N ARG A 41 -6.02 -27.15 14.52
CA ARG A 41 -6.61 -26.17 13.63
C ARG A 41 -5.83 -26.10 12.31
N PRO A 42 -6.50 -26.01 11.16
CA PRO A 42 -5.84 -25.85 9.86
C PRO A 42 -4.94 -24.61 9.81
N LEU A 43 -3.84 -24.66 9.05
CA LEU A 43 -2.88 -23.55 8.91
C LEU A 43 -3.51 -22.26 8.35
N TRP A 44 -4.62 -22.36 7.64
CA TRP A 44 -5.34 -21.19 7.10
C TRP A 44 -6.31 -20.56 8.11
N GLN A 45 -6.61 -21.23 9.23
CA GLN A 45 -7.61 -20.77 10.20
C GLN A 45 -7.28 -19.38 10.80
N PRO A 46 -6.03 -19.07 11.21
CA PRO A 46 -5.70 -17.72 11.70
C PRO A 46 -5.92 -16.62 10.67
N VAL A 47 -5.73 -16.94 9.38
CA VAL A 47 -6.00 -16.01 8.27
C VAL A 47 -7.51 -15.80 8.11
N ALA A 48 -8.29 -16.88 8.16
CA ALA A 48 -9.75 -16.81 8.09
C ALA A 48 -10.35 -16.01 9.25
N ASP A 49 -9.80 -16.15 10.46
CA ASP A 49 -10.26 -15.41 11.63
C ASP A 49 -9.95 -13.90 11.49
N LEU A 50 -8.72 -13.56 11.08
CA LEU A 50 -8.32 -12.18 10.79
C LEU A 50 -9.24 -11.52 9.74
N LEU A 51 -9.51 -12.20 8.63
CA LEU A 51 -10.32 -11.66 7.53
C LEU A 51 -11.80 -11.52 7.90
N ARG A 52 -12.33 -12.47 8.69
CA ARG A 52 -13.68 -12.38 9.24
C ARG A 52 -13.84 -11.19 10.18
N ASP A 53 -12.90 -10.99 11.09
CA ASP A 53 -12.91 -9.88 12.05
C ASP A 53 -12.71 -8.51 11.36
N THR A 54 -12.05 -8.50 10.19
CA THR A 54 -11.94 -7.29 9.35
C THR A 54 -13.30 -6.87 8.79
N GLY A 55 -14.17 -7.83 8.50
CA GLY A 55 -15.50 -7.59 7.93
C GLY A 55 -15.44 -6.77 6.64
N ARG A 56 -16.17 -5.65 6.62
CA ARG A 56 -16.31 -4.74 5.48
C ARG A 56 -15.48 -3.46 5.59
N ASP A 57 -14.47 -3.41 6.47
CA ASP A 57 -13.43 -2.39 6.39
C ASP A 57 -12.60 -2.67 5.13
N TRP A 58 -13.08 -2.20 3.97
CA TRP A 58 -12.56 -2.57 2.67
C TRP A 58 -11.10 -2.14 2.49
N ASP A 59 -10.72 -0.98 3.04
CA ASP A 59 -9.36 -0.49 2.98
C ASP A 59 -8.40 -1.41 3.77
N ARG A 60 -8.78 -1.77 5.00
CA ARG A 60 -8.01 -2.72 5.82
C ARG A 60 -8.01 -4.13 5.27
N ARG A 61 -9.12 -4.56 4.71
CA ARG A 61 -9.24 -5.87 4.07
C ARG A 61 -8.31 -5.97 2.86
N TRP A 62 -8.29 -4.95 2.01
CA TRP A 62 -7.35 -4.87 0.91
C TRP A 62 -5.90 -4.90 1.40
N HIS A 63 -5.55 -4.08 2.39
CA HIS A 63 -4.19 -4.07 2.96
C HIS A 63 -3.78 -5.45 3.46
N ARG A 64 -4.61 -6.09 4.30
CA ARG A 64 -4.36 -7.44 4.83
C ARG A 64 -4.22 -8.47 3.73
N MET A 65 -5.15 -8.51 2.77
CA MET A 65 -5.12 -9.47 1.67
C MET A 65 -3.91 -9.29 0.77
N SER A 66 -3.50 -8.05 0.47
CA SER A 66 -2.32 -7.79 -0.35
C SER A 66 -1.03 -8.25 0.35
N VAL A 67 -0.85 -7.93 1.63
CA VAL A 67 0.29 -8.40 2.43
C VAL A 67 0.30 -9.92 2.58
N LEU A 68 -0.85 -10.54 2.83
CA LEU A 68 -0.96 -11.99 2.93
C LEU A 68 -0.65 -12.67 1.60
N ALA A 69 -1.14 -12.15 0.47
CA ALA A 69 -0.83 -12.68 -0.85
C ALA A 69 0.69 -12.63 -1.15
N ASP A 70 1.35 -11.57 -0.69
CA ASP A 70 2.79 -11.36 -0.87
C ASP A 70 3.65 -12.21 0.04
N LEU A 71 3.17 -12.65 1.20
CA LEU A 71 4.01 -13.31 2.22
C LEU A 71 3.63 -14.77 2.49
N LEU A 72 2.37 -15.15 2.31
CA LEU A 72 1.93 -16.51 2.61
C LEU A 72 2.50 -17.52 1.60
N PRO A 73 2.90 -18.72 2.07
CA PRO A 73 3.13 -19.84 1.18
C PRO A 73 1.85 -20.20 0.40
N PRO A 74 1.90 -20.40 -0.93
CA PRO A 74 0.72 -20.75 -1.73
C PRO A 74 -0.06 -21.96 -1.20
N ALA A 75 0.64 -22.92 -0.60
CA ALA A 75 0.06 -24.14 -0.01
C ALA A 75 -0.99 -23.83 1.09
N VAL A 76 -0.87 -22.72 1.81
CA VAL A 76 -1.87 -22.32 2.81
C VAL A 76 -3.21 -22.01 2.13
N CYS A 77 -3.17 -21.27 1.02
CA CYS A 77 -4.36 -20.91 0.25
C CYS A 77 -4.94 -22.11 -0.50
N GLU A 78 -4.08 -22.94 -1.10
CA GLU A 78 -4.50 -24.18 -1.78
C GLU A 78 -5.23 -25.12 -0.83
N ARG A 79 -4.69 -25.31 0.38
CA ARG A 79 -5.33 -26.12 1.41
C ARG A 79 -6.67 -25.53 1.86
N TRP A 80 -6.76 -24.21 2.05
CA TRP A 80 -8.01 -23.55 2.42
C TRP A 80 -9.09 -23.77 1.36
N ILE A 81 -8.79 -23.55 0.07
CA ILE A 81 -9.75 -23.78 -1.01
C ILE A 81 -10.15 -25.26 -1.10
N SER A 82 -9.20 -26.18 -0.92
CA SER A 82 -9.50 -27.62 -0.95
C SER A 82 -10.45 -28.03 0.17
N GLU A 83 -10.28 -27.47 1.38
CA GLU A 83 -11.12 -27.79 2.54
C GLU A 83 -12.45 -27.01 2.53
N ARG A 84 -12.48 -25.81 1.93
CA ARG A 84 -13.66 -24.94 1.85
C ARG A 84 -13.79 -24.24 0.48
N PRO A 85 -14.24 -24.95 -0.57
CA PRO A 85 -14.20 -24.44 -1.95
C PRO A 85 -15.18 -23.30 -2.28
N GLY A 86 -16.16 -23.05 -1.39
CA GLY A 86 -17.13 -21.96 -1.49
C GLY A 86 -16.90 -20.82 -0.50
N ASP A 87 -15.80 -20.84 0.26
CA ASP A 87 -15.47 -19.78 1.20
C ASP A 87 -15.01 -18.53 0.44
N GLY A 88 -15.75 -17.42 0.61
CA GLY A 88 -15.49 -16.18 -0.10
C GLY A 88 -14.12 -15.58 0.21
N ASP A 89 -13.68 -15.61 1.46
CA ASP A 89 -12.38 -15.07 1.87
C ASP A 89 -11.24 -15.89 1.25
N ALA A 90 -11.39 -17.22 1.22
CA ALA A 90 -10.44 -18.12 0.59
C ALA A 90 -10.28 -17.83 -0.92
N LEU A 91 -11.40 -17.62 -1.62
CA LEU A 91 -11.41 -17.34 -3.05
C LEU A 91 -10.78 -15.99 -3.38
N VAL A 92 -11.09 -14.95 -2.60
CA VAL A 92 -10.51 -13.61 -2.81
C VAL A 92 -9.00 -13.62 -2.53
N LEU A 93 -8.55 -14.23 -1.43
CA LEU A 93 -7.13 -14.33 -1.13
C LEU A 93 -6.37 -15.12 -2.19
N TRP A 94 -6.97 -16.21 -2.69
CA TRP A 94 -6.39 -17.00 -3.77
C TRP A 94 -6.25 -16.22 -5.07
N ALA A 95 -7.27 -15.43 -5.44
CA ALA A 95 -7.20 -14.54 -6.58
C ALA A 95 -6.00 -13.57 -6.44
N CYS A 96 -5.84 -12.96 -5.26
CA CYS A 96 -4.71 -12.08 -4.96
C CYS A 96 -3.35 -12.80 -5.11
N VAL A 97 -3.20 -14.00 -4.53
CA VAL A 97 -1.98 -14.82 -4.63
C VAL A 97 -1.63 -15.14 -6.09
N ARG A 98 -2.63 -15.50 -6.91
CA ARG A 98 -2.40 -15.81 -8.32
C ARG A 98 -1.96 -14.58 -9.12
N CYS A 99 -2.55 -13.42 -8.84
CA CYS A 99 -2.19 -12.16 -9.49
C CYS A 99 -0.75 -11.73 -9.15
N VAL A 100 -0.31 -11.86 -7.90
CA VAL A 100 1.04 -11.41 -7.52
C VAL A 100 2.13 -12.43 -7.87
N ARG A 101 1.91 -13.73 -7.61
CA ARG A 101 3.00 -14.72 -7.62
C ARG A 101 3.08 -15.60 -8.86
N ARG A 102 1.97 -15.84 -9.57
CA ARG A 102 1.92 -16.84 -10.65
C ARG A 102 1.84 -16.24 -12.04
N ALA A 103 0.98 -15.23 -12.24
CA ALA A 103 0.82 -14.65 -13.57
C ALA A 103 2.09 -13.98 -14.15
N PRO A 104 2.93 -13.27 -13.38
CA PRO A 104 4.13 -12.65 -13.93
C PRO A 104 5.22 -13.65 -14.35
N ALA A 105 5.22 -14.86 -13.77
CA ALA A 105 6.27 -15.86 -13.97
C ALA A 105 5.90 -16.96 -14.99
N ASP A 106 4.62 -17.32 -15.09
CA ASP A 106 4.17 -18.54 -15.77
C ASP A 106 3.47 -18.26 -17.13
N GLY A 107 3.47 -17.01 -17.59
CA GLY A 107 2.95 -16.60 -18.90
C GLY A 107 1.42 -16.47 -19.01
N TRP A 108 0.92 -16.36 -20.25
CA TRP A 108 -0.47 -16.00 -20.55
C TRP A 108 -1.54 -16.94 -19.97
N THR A 109 -1.25 -18.24 -19.84
CA THR A 109 -2.20 -19.19 -19.25
C THR A 109 -2.44 -18.90 -17.78
N ALA A 110 -1.38 -18.62 -17.02
CA ALA A 110 -1.49 -18.28 -15.60
C ALA A 110 -2.17 -16.94 -15.38
N ALA A 111 -1.94 -15.97 -16.28
CA ALA A 111 -2.67 -14.70 -16.31
C ALA A 111 -4.19 -14.91 -16.48
N ARG A 112 -4.61 -15.70 -17.48
CA ARG A 112 -6.04 -16.02 -17.69
C ARG A 112 -6.66 -16.75 -16.51
N ASP A 113 -5.92 -17.64 -15.87
CA ASP A 113 -6.40 -18.30 -14.65
C ASP A 113 -6.56 -17.32 -13.48
N ALA A 114 -5.62 -16.39 -13.31
CA ALA A 114 -5.67 -15.37 -12.27
C ALA A 114 -6.85 -14.41 -12.49
N GLU A 115 -7.08 -14.00 -13.73
CA GLU A 115 -8.26 -13.23 -14.14
C GLU A 115 -9.56 -13.98 -13.80
N ARG A 116 -9.70 -15.25 -14.21
CA ARG A 116 -10.86 -16.09 -13.87
C ARG A 116 -11.06 -16.22 -12.35
N ALA A 117 -9.97 -16.35 -11.59
CA ALA A 117 -10.04 -16.40 -10.13
C ALA A 117 -10.57 -15.09 -9.54
N CYS A 118 -10.16 -13.92 -10.06
CA CYS A 118 -10.68 -12.63 -9.66
C CYS A 118 -12.18 -12.50 -9.97
N LEU A 119 -12.60 -12.84 -11.20
CA LEU A 119 -14.00 -12.77 -11.60
C LEU A 119 -14.89 -13.69 -10.75
N ARG A 120 -14.46 -14.94 -10.52
CA ARG A 120 -15.17 -15.88 -9.63
C ARG A 120 -15.26 -15.35 -8.20
N ALA A 121 -14.18 -14.76 -7.68
CA ALA A 121 -14.20 -14.18 -6.34
C ALA A 121 -15.15 -12.98 -6.26
N ALA A 122 -15.22 -12.15 -7.30
CA ALA A 122 -16.17 -11.04 -7.40
C ALA A 122 -17.63 -11.51 -7.49
N GLU A 123 -17.90 -12.64 -8.17
CA GLU A 123 -19.24 -13.24 -8.21
C GLU A 123 -19.70 -13.76 -6.84
N VAL A 124 -18.80 -14.42 -6.09
CA VAL A 124 -19.11 -14.95 -4.75
C VAL A 124 -19.19 -13.84 -3.70
N CYS A 125 -18.37 -12.80 -3.83
CA CYS A 125 -18.29 -11.67 -2.92
C CYS A 125 -18.60 -10.34 -3.65
N PRO A 126 -19.85 -10.12 -4.12
CA PRO A 126 -20.18 -9.00 -5.00
C PRO A 126 -20.02 -7.62 -4.36
N GLY A 127 -19.98 -7.52 -3.03
CA GLY A 127 -19.71 -6.26 -2.33
C GLY A 127 -18.23 -5.98 -2.08
N ASP A 128 -17.34 -6.95 -2.27
CA ASP A 128 -15.91 -6.83 -1.97
C ASP A 128 -15.16 -6.20 -3.17
N PRO A 129 -14.47 -5.06 -2.99
CA PRO A 129 -13.68 -4.46 -4.06
C PRO A 129 -12.37 -5.23 -4.33
N THR A 130 -11.89 -6.05 -3.38
CA THR A 130 -10.55 -6.66 -3.42
C THR A 130 -10.24 -7.47 -4.70
N PRO A 131 -11.16 -8.30 -5.23
CA PRO A 131 -10.92 -9.00 -6.51
C PRO A 131 -10.62 -8.07 -7.68
N TRP A 132 -11.30 -6.91 -7.72
CA TRP A 132 -11.08 -5.89 -8.74
C TRP A 132 -9.74 -5.19 -8.56
N LEU A 133 -9.33 -4.90 -7.31
CA LEU A 133 -7.99 -4.37 -7.04
C LEU A 133 -6.89 -5.38 -7.43
N ALA A 134 -7.08 -6.67 -7.15
CA ALA A 134 -6.16 -7.73 -7.55
C ALA A 134 -6.04 -7.81 -9.08
N LEU A 135 -7.19 -7.80 -9.79
CA LEU A 135 -7.26 -7.79 -11.25
C LEU A 135 -6.56 -6.56 -11.85
N LEU A 136 -6.75 -5.37 -11.29
CA LEU A 136 -6.01 -4.17 -11.72
C LEU A 136 -4.49 -4.36 -11.63
N GLY A 137 -4.00 -5.01 -10.58
CA GLY A 137 -2.57 -5.29 -10.43
C GLY A 137 -2.06 -6.28 -11.47
N LEU A 138 -2.86 -7.31 -11.77
CA LEU A 138 -2.58 -8.25 -12.84
C LEU A 138 -2.50 -7.54 -14.20
N MET A 139 -3.50 -6.73 -14.54
CA MET A 139 -3.52 -5.96 -15.79
C MET A 139 -2.32 -5.03 -15.92
N HIS A 140 -1.92 -4.40 -14.80
CA HIS A 140 -0.73 -3.55 -14.75
C HIS A 140 0.54 -4.36 -15.07
N SER A 141 0.71 -5.54 -14.46
CA SER A 141 1.86 -6.41 -14.73
C SER A 141 1.94 -6.92 -16.17
N LEU A 142 0.79 -7.00 -16.85
CA LEU A 142 0.67 -7.45 -18.23
C LEU A 142 0.72 -6.30 -19.26
N ALA A 143 0.96 -5.07 -18.80
CA ALA A 143 0.99 -3.88 -19.64
C ALA A 143 -0.28 -3.66 -20.48
N VAL A 144 -1.45 -4.00 -19.92
CA VAL A 144 -2.73 -3.69 -20.55
C VAL A 144 -2.88 -2.17 -20.66
N PRO A 145 -3.48 -1.60 -21.71
CA PRO A 145 -3.64 -0.14 -21.82
C PRO A 145 -4.50 0.46 -20.69
N PRO A 146 -4.22 1.69 -20.20
CA PRO A 146 -4.99 2.31 -19.10
C PRO A 146 -6.49 2.40 -19.37
N ARG A 147 -6.90 2.67 -20.61
CA ARG A 147 -8.32 2.73 -21.02
C ARG A 147 -9.10 1.45 -20.69
N ASP A 148 -8.43 0.30 -20.74
CA ASP A 148 -9.06 -1.02 -20.52
C ASP A 148 -9.07 -1.36 -19.02
N ALA A 149 -8.19 -0.72 -18.22
CA ALA A 149 -8.16 -0.84 -16.76
C ALA A 149 -9.21 0.04 -16.05
N VAL A 150 -9.66 1.14 -16.67
CA VAL A 150 -10.65 2.07 -16.07
C VAL A 150 -11.98 1.38 -15.70
N PRO A 151 -12.58 0.50 -16.53
CA PRO A 151 -13.78 -0.25 -16.14
C PRO A 151 -13.56 -1.11 -14.88
N VAL A 152 -12.43 -1.81 -14.79
CA VAL A 152 -12.07 -2.64 -13.61
C VAL A 152 -11.88 -1.76 -12.37
N TRP A 153 -11.25 -0.60 -12.52
CA TRP A 153 -11.14 0.38 -11.43
C TRP A 153 -12.50 0.92 -11.00
N THR A 154 -13.39 1.16 -11.96
CA THR A 154 -14.76 1.64 -11.71
C THR A 154 -15.54 0.65 -10.85
N GLU A 155 -15.40 -0.65 -11.11
CA GLU A 155 -15.99 -1.71 -10.26
C GLU A 155 -15.50 -1.62 -8.80
N ALA A 156 -14.21 -1.38 -8.58
CA ALA A 156 -13.65 -1.23 -7.25
C ALA A 156 -14.21 -0.01 -6.51
N VAL A 157 -14.19 1.18 -7.13
CA VAL A 157 -14.63 2.43 -6.48
C VAL A 157 -16.15 2.56 -6.38
N THR A 158 -16.92 1.80 -7.18
CA THR A 158 -18.37 1.69 -7.02
C THR A 158 -18.73 0.95 -5.73
N ARG A 159 -17.95 -0.07 -5.36
CA ARG A 159 -18.15 -0.86 -4.12
C ARG A 159 -17.58 -0.16 -2.88
N ALA A 160 -16.43 0.49 -3.06
CA ALA A 160 -15.76 1.24 -2.01
C ALA A 160 -15.35 2.63 -2.54
N PRO A 161 -16.26 3.62 -2.49
CA PRO A 161 -15.93 5.00 -2.84
C PRO A 161 -14.73 5.49 -2.03
N TRP A 162 -13.83 6.21 -2.69
CA TRP A 162 -12.63 6.80 -2.08
C TRP A 162 -11.59 5.79 -1.54
N HIS A 163 -11.66 4.52 -1.97
CA HIS A 163 -10.74 3.48 -1.53
C HIS A 163 -9.28 3.80 -1.90
N ARG A 164 -8.43 4.04 -0.90
CA ARG A 164 -7.03 4.44 -1.05
C ARG A 164 -6.25 3.54 -2.01
N GLY A 165 -6.30 2.22 -1.79
CA GLY A 165 -5.62 1.25 -2.65
C GLY A 165 -6.03 1.30 -4.13
N ALA A 166 -7.30 1.59 -4.45
CA ALA A 166 -7.78 1.63 -5.83
C ALA A 166 -7.23 2.87 -6.56
N TYR A 167 -7.25 4.03 -5.90
CA TYR A 167 -6.70 5.27 -6.47
C TYR A 167 -5.19 5.20 -6.64
N HIS A 168 -4.43 4.68 -5.67
CA HIS A 168 -2.99 4.52 -5.82
C HIS A 168 -2.61 3.52 -6.92
N ARG A 169 -3.39 2.44 -7.12
CA ARG A 169 -3.16 1.51 -8.22
C ARG A 169 -3.38 2.14 -9.59
N LEU A 170 -4.49 2.85 -9.78
CA LEU A 170 -4.75 3.53 -11.05
C LEU A 170 -3.75 4.67 -11.30
N LEU A 171 -3.32 5.38 -10.24
CA LEU A 171 -2.25 6.36 -10.32
C LEU A 171 -0.96 5.74 -10.88
N GLY A 172 -0.50 4.61 -10.32
CA GLY A 172 0.67 3.89 -10.81
C GLY A 172 0.51 3.42 -12.26
N TYR A 173 -0.71 3.05 -12.65
CA TYR A 173 -1.06 2.67 -14.01
C TYR A 173 -0.89 3.80 -15.03
N LEU A 174 -1.40 4.99 -14.66
CA LEU A 174 -1.31 6.21 -15.45
C LEU A 174 0.08 6.84 -15.41
N SER A 175 0.95 6.41 -14.47
CA SER A 175 2.32 6.88 -14.40
C SER A 175 3.11 6.51 -15.66
N PRO A 176 4.14 7.30 -16.03
CA PRO A 176 5.07 6.94 -17.10
C PRO A 176 5.88 5.66 -16.84
N ARG A 177 5.94 5.18 -15.60
CA ARG A 177 6.58 3.89 -15.25
C ARG A 177 5.66 2.70 -15.50
N GLY A 178 4.35 2.93 -15.48
CA GLY A 178 3.37 2.01 -16.02
C GLY A 178 3.29 2.19 -17.52
N HIS A 179 2.14 2.67 -17.99
CA HIS A 179 1.83 2.76 -19.42
C HIS A 179 1.11 4.05 -19.80
N GLY A 180 1.15 5.06 -18.92
CA GLY A 180 0.49 6.35 -19.13
C GLY A 180 1.46 7.51 -19.32
N SER A 181 0.95 8.73 -19.11
CA SER A 181 1.69 9.98 -19.24
C SER A 181 1.73 10.75 -17.92
N VAL A 182 2.73 11.64 -17.77
CA VAL A 182 2.80 12.53 -16.59
C VAL A 182 1.52 13.37 -16.48
N ALA A 183 0.98 13.85 -17.61
CA ALA A 183 -0.23 14.66 -17.64
C ALA A 183 -1.44 13.90 -17.10
N ASP A 184 -1.71 12.70 -17.63
CA ASP A 184 -2.85 11.89 -17.20
C ASP A 184 -2.76 11.52 -15.72
N MET A 185 -1.56 11.13 -15.26
CA MET A 185 -1.30 10.80 -13.86
C MET A 185 -1.59 12.00 -12.92
N MET A 186 -1.04 13.18 -13.24
CA MET A 186 -1.22 14.37 -12.42
C MET A 186 -2.66 14.88 -12.45
N ASP A 187 -3.33 14.84 -13.60
CA ASP A 187 -4.74 15.25 -13.73
C ASP A 187 -5.67 14.31 -12.95
N PHE A 188 -5.45 12.99 -13.06
CA PHE A 188 -6.18 12.01 -12.27
C PHE A 188 -5.97 12.24 -10.77
N ALA A 189 -4.73 12.46 -10.33
CA ALA A 189 -4.41 12.69 -8.94
C ALA A 189 -5.12 13.93 -8.36
N ARG A 190 -5.08 15.05 -9.10
CA ARG A 190 -5.74 16.30 -8.73
C ARG A 190 -7.25 16.17 -8.69
N GLN A 191 -7.86 15.54 -9.70
CA GLN A 191 -9.31 15.30 -9.72
C GLN A 191 -9.76 14.37 -8.58
N GLY A 192 -8.95 13.36 -8.26
CA GLY A 192 -9.19 12.46 -7.14
C GLY A 192 -9.19 13.19 -5.80
N ALA A 193 -8.16 14.00 -5.55
CA ALA A 193 -8.05 14.80 -4.33
C ALA A 193 -9.18 15.85 -4.21
N ALA A 194 -9.45 16.60 -5.28
CA ALA A 194 -10.46 17.67 -5.27
C ALA A 194 -11.88 17.18 -4.99
N ARG A 195 -12.17 15.90 -5.27
CA ARG A 195 -13.49 15.29 -5.05
C ARG A 195 -13.57 14.51 -3.74
N ALA A 196 -12.44 14.22 -3.10
CA ALA A 196 -12.40 13.41 -1.91
C ALA A 196 -13.05 14.14 -0.71
N PRO A 197 -13.74 13.42 0.19
CA PRO A 197 -14.20 14.00 1.45
C PRO A 197 -13.03 14.49 2.30
N HIS A 198 -13.25 15.53 3.11
CA HIS A 198 -12.27 15.96 4.10
C HIS A 198 -11.95 14.80 5.06
N GLY A 199 -10.67 14.65 5.39
CA GLY A 199 -10.13 13.53 6.16
C GLY A 199 -9.75 12.30 5.32
N SER A 200 -10.05 12.29 4.02
CA SER A 200 -9.64 11.20 3.13
C SER A 200 -8.14 11.25 2.82
N PRO A 201 -7.42 10.11 2.83
CA PRO A 201 -6.02 10.07 2.42
C PRO A 201 -5.81 10.45 0.95
N LEU A 202 -6.88 10.47 0.14
CA LEU A 202 -6.79 10.87 -1.26
C LEU A 202 -6.43 12.34 -1.46
N ALA A 203 -6.53 13.19 -0.44
CA ALA A 203 -5.95 14.54 -0.48
C ALA A 203 -4.43 14.51 -0.74
N LEU A 204 -3.73 13.43 -0.36
CA LEU A 204 -2.31 13.23 -0.61
C LEU A 204 -2.00 12.73 -2.03
N LEU A 205 -2.99 12.34 -2.83
CA LEU A 205 -2.77 11.67 -4.12
C LEU A 205 -1.90 12.48 -5.11
N PRO A 206 -2.03 13.82 -5.22
CA PRO A 206 -1.13 14.64 -6.04
C PRO A 206 0.33 14.60 -5.57
N VAL A 207 0.54 14.57 -4.25
CA VAL A 207 1.88 14.43 -3.65
C VAL A 207 2.47 13.06 -3.96
N ALA A 208 1.67 11.99 -3.89
CA ALA A 208 2.08 10.65 -4.30
C ALA A 208 2.44 10.60 -5.81
N ALA A 209 1.71 11.33 -6.65
CA ALA A 209 2.01 11.44 -8.09
C ALA A 209 3.38 12.09 -8.35
N ARG A 210 3.75 13.11 -7.57
CA ARG A 210 5.10 13.72 -7.62
C ARG A 210 6.19 12.75 -7.19
N VAL A 211 5.94 11.93 -6.18
CA VAL A 211 6.86 10.86 -5.78
C VAL A 211 7.06 9.85 -6.92
N GLU A 212 6.00 9.44 -7.62
CA GLU A 212 6.12 8.60 -8.82
C GLU A 212 6.92 9.28 -9.94
N LEU A 213 6.79 10.60 -10.10
CA LEU A 213 7.59 11.37 -11.04
C LEU A 213 9.09 11.37 -10.68
N VAL A 214 9.45 11.45 -9.39
CA VAL A 214 10.82 11.24 -8.92
C VAL A 214 11.31 9.85 -9.33
N ALA A 215 10.53 8.82 -9.02
CA ALA A 215 10.88 7.43 -9.32
C ALA A 215 11.02 7.15 -10.83
N HIS A 216 10.28 7.87 -11.67
CA HIS A 216 10.42 7.81 -13.12
C HIS A 216 11.72 8.49 -13.59
N ARG A 217 11.96 9.73 -13.16
CA ARG A 217 13.11 10.53 -13.59
C ARG A 217 14.44 9.94 -13.17
N GLN A 218 14.53 9.37 -11.96
CA GLN A 218 15.76 8.71 -11.50
C GLN A 218 16.21 7.53 -12.38
N ARG A 219 15.28 6.88 -13.10
CA ARG A 219 15.62 5.84 -14.08
C ARG A 219 16.22 6.40 -15.37
N GLN A 220 16.00 7.68 -15.66
CA GLN A 220 16.43 8.35 -16.89
C GLN A 220 17.69 9.20 -16.68
N THR A 221 17.72 10.04 -15.65
CA THR A 221 18.84 10.93 -15.32
C THR A 221 18.90 11.21 -13.81
N SER A 222 20.11 11.35 -13.25
CA SER A 222 20.31 11.72 -11.84
C SER A 222 20.24 13.22 -11.57
N LEU A 223 20.35 14.05 -12.62
CA LEU A 223 20.36 15.51 -12.53
C LEU A 223 18.94 16.08 -12.69
N GLY A 224 18.48 16.87 -11.72
CA GLY A 224 17.23 17.63 -11.82
C GLY A 224 15.93 16.86 -11.53
N ALA A 225 16.02 15.63 -10.99
CA ALA A 225 14.83 14.85 -10.60
C ALA A 225 13.93 15.62 -9.60
N ASP A 226 14.49 16.60 -8.89
CA ASP A 226 13.90 17.22 -7.71
C ASP A 226 13.36 18.63 -7.95
N SER A 227 13.61 19.25 -9.12
CA SER A 227 13.25 20.65 -9.38
C SER A 227 11.74 20.95 -9.24
N HIS A 228 10.91 19.96 -9.57
CA HIS A 228 9.45 20.05 -9.50
C HIS A 228 8.90 20.19 -8.07
N TRP A 229 9.68 19.93 -7.03
CA TRP A 229 9.25 20.17 -5.64
C TRP A 229 9.24 21.67 -5.29
N ASN A 230 9.95 22.50 -6.05
CA ASN A 230 10.01 23.95 -5.86
C ASN A 230 8.98 24.72 -6.71
N GLU A 231 8.11 24.00 -7.43
CA GLU A 231 7.03 24.63 -8.20
C GLU A 231 5.94 25.13 -7.23
N PRO A 232 5.33 26.31 -7.44
CA PRO A 232 4.23 26.81 -6.60
C PRO A 232 3.06 25.82 -6.48
N LEU A 233 2.86 25.00 -7.50
CA LEU A 233 1.84 23.96 -7.50
C LEU A 233 2.16 22.81 -6.54
N ALA A 234 3.43 22.47 -6.35
CA ALA A 234 3.84 21.45 -5.37
C ALA A 234 3.53 21.92 -3.95
N ASP A 235 3.79 23.19 -3.65
CA ASP A 235 3.46 23.79 -2.36
C ASP A 235 1.96 23.75 -2.09
N ALA A 236 1.13 24.12 -3.08
CA ALA A 236 -0.33 24.06 -2.95
C ALA A 236 -0.85 22.63 -2.73
N GLU A 237 -0.28 21.63 -3.43
CA GLU A 237 -0.65 20.22 -3.28
C GLU A 237 -0.25 19.68 -1.89
N ILE A 238 0.92 20.07 -1.37
CA ILE A 238 1.35 19.73 -0.01
C ILE A 238 0.46 20.40 1.04
N GLU A 239 0.12 21.67 0.87
CA GLU A 239 -0.77 22.40 1.77
C GLU A 239 -2.18 21.79 1.84
N SER A 240 -2.74 21.38 0.70
CA SER A 240 -4.02 20.68 0.66
C SER A 240 -3.92 19.32 1.37
N ALA A 241 -2.87 18.53 1.13
CA ALA A 241 -2.68 17.28 1.86
C ALA A 241 -2.53 17.47 3.39
N LEU A 242 -1.87 18.55 3.82
CA LEU A 242 -1.76 18.89 5.23
C LEU A 242 -3.12 19.28 5.84
N THR A 243 -3.85 20.16 5.17
CA THR A 243 -5.12 20.72 5.64
C THR A 243 -6.24 19.68 5.60
N ASP A 244 -6.44 19.09 4.43
CA ASP A 244 -7.62 18.28 4.12
C ASP A 244 -7.49 16.84 4.63
N TRP A 245 -6.28 16.39 5.01
CA TRP A 245 -6.06 15.05 5.57
C TRP A 245 -5.26 15.05 6.87
N PHE A 246 -4.02 15.53 6.88
CA PHE A 246 -3.12 15.33 8.02
C PHE A 246 -3.60 16.00 9.32
N HIS A 247 -4.08 17.25 9.22
CA HIS A 247 -4.62 18.03 10.33
C HIS A 247 -6.09 17.75 10.62
N THR A 248 -6.78 17.08 9.70
CA THR A 248 -8.20 16.74 9.86
C THR A 248 -8.36 15.51 10.75
N ALA A 249 -9.26 15.59 11.73
CA ALA A 249 -9.63 14.45 12.56
C ALA A 249 -10.48 13.47 11.73
N ALA A 250 -9.91 12.33 11.35
CA ALA A 250 -10.58 11.30 10.58
C ALA A 250 -10.28 9.91 11.16
N PRO A 251 -11.16 8.91 10.96
CA PRO A 251 -10.86 7.52 11.27
C PRO A 251 -9.57 7.08 10.58
N PRO A 252 -8.70 6.31 11.25
CA PRO A 252 -7.47 5.83 10.63
C PRO A 252 -7.78 4.86 9.49
N HIS A 253 -7.20 5.10 8.32
CA HIS A 253 -7.17 4.14 7.23
C HIS A 253 -5.99 3.18 7.38
N ALA A 254 -6.02 2.05 6.68
CA ALA A 254 -5.13 0.92 6.90
C ALA A 254 -3.66 1.22 6.57
N GLU A 255 -3.41 2.09 5.59
CA GLU A 255 -2.05 2.42 5.12
C GLU A 255 -1.59 3.81 5.54
N ALA A 256 -2.13 4.35 6.65
CA ALA A 256 -1.79 5.68 7.15
C ALA A 256 -0.29 5.88 7.38
N VAL A 257 0.43 4.85 7.85
CA VAL A 257 1.89 4.90 8.01
C VAL A 257 2.60 5.11 6.67
N ALA A 258 2.16 4.45 5.60
CA ALA A 258 2.76 4.60 4.28
C ALA A 258 2.52 6.02 3.73
N ASP A 259 1.31 6.54 3.88
CA ASP A 259 0.96 7.89 3.42
C ASP A 259 1.69 8.97 4.23
N LEU A 260 1.89 8.76 5.53
CA LEU A 260 2.71 9.66 6.33
C LEU A 260 4.17 9.67 5.85
N ASN A 261 4.73 8.53 5.44
CA ASN A 261 6.08 8.46 4.88
C ASN A 261 6.16 9.19 3.52
N ILE A 262 5.12 9.12 2.68
CA ILE A 262 5.01 9.91 1.43
C ILE A 262 5.00 11.41 1.73
N LEU A 263 4.14 11.84 2.66
CA LEU A 263 4.05 13.25 3.06
C LEU A 263 5.36 13.77 3.65
N ALA A 264 5.98 13.00 4.56
CA ALA A 264 7.26 13.36 5.16
C ALA A 264 8.37 13.47 4.12
N PHE A 265 8.44 12.55 3.16
CA PHE A 265 9.37 12.64 2.05
C PHE A 265 9.15 13.92 1.25
N ALA A 266 7.92 14.21 0.84
CA ALA A 266 7.59 15.42 0.08
C ALA A 266 8.00 16.71 0.83
N LEU A 267 7.73 16.80 2.13
CA LEU A 267 8.13 17.94 2.96
C LEU A 267 9.65 18.11 3.05
N VAL A 268 10.40 17.01 3.15
CA VAL A 268 11.87 17.03 3.11
C VAL A 268 12.37 17.52 1.76
N ARG A 269 11.74 17.09 0.67
CA ARG A 269 12.11 17.42 -0.71
C ARG A 269 11.74 18.84 -1.11
N ALA A 270 10.63 19.37 -0.58
CA ALA A 270 10.20 20.76 -0.73
C ALA A 270 10.89 21.72 0.26
N HIS A 271 11.85 21.23 1.06
CA HIS A 271 12.57 22.04 2.06
C HIS A 271 11.66 22.78 3.06
N ARG A 272 10.65 22.08 3.59
CA ARG A 272 9.65 22.62 4.55
C ARG A 272 9.83 22.08 5.98
N PRO A 273 10.86 22.52 6.71
CA PRO A 273 11.22 21.91 8.00
C PRO A 273 10.20 22.16 9.12
N SER A 274 9.41 23.23 9.07
CA SER A 274 8.38 23.54 10.07
C SER A 274 7.29 22.47 10.13
N ASP A 275 6.89 21.96 8.96
CA ASP A 275 5.77 21.03 8.82
C ASP A 275 6.22 19.57 8.93
N THR A 276 7.52 19.33 8.75
CA THR A 276 8.12 17.99 8.80
C THR A 276 8.00 17.39 10.21
N ALA A 277 8.20 18.19 11.26
CA ALA A 277 8.27 17.68 12.62
C ALA A 277 6.96 17.06 13.15
N PRO A 278 5.78 17.68 12.99
CA PRO A 278 4.50 17.03 13.30
C PRO A 278 4.32 15.66 12.62
N VAL A 279 4.67 15.56 11.34
CA VAL A 279 4.51 14.32 10.56
C VAL A 279 5.44 13.23 11.10
N PHE A 280 6.72 13.53 11.31
CA PHE A 280 7.67 12.56 11.89
C PHE A 280 7.32 12.14 13.33
N ARG A 281 6.67 13.01 14.12
CA ARG A 281 6.14 12.60 15.44
C ARG A 281 5.07 11.52 15.31
N ARG A 282 4.18 11.62 14.33
CA ARG A 282 3.11 10.63 14.07
C ARG A 282 3.66 9.32 13.48
N ILE A 283 4.65 9.41 12.58
CA ILE A 283 5.35 8.23 12.04
C ILE A 283 6.09 7.47 13.15
N GLY A 284 6.83 8.20 14.00
CA GLY A 284 7.65 7.62 15.05
C GLY A 284 8.83 6.82 14.49
N ARG A 285 8.83 5.50 14.70
CA ARG A 285 9.92 4.59 14.25
C ARG A 285 9.57 3.86 12.95
N ARG A 286 8.34 4.02 12.45
CA ARG A 286 7.77 3.21 11.36
C ARG A 286 8.13 3.78 10.00
N MET A 287 9.34 3.47 9.54
CA MET A 287 9.77 3.80 8.19
C MET A 287 9.23 2.75 7.22
N THR A 288 8.69 3.19 6.09
CA THR A 288 8.44 2.30 4.94
C THR A 288 9.63 2.35 3.99
N PRO A 289 9.90 1.32 3.16
CA PRO A 289 10.91 1.44 2.11
C PRO A 289 10.57 2.62 1.20
N HIS A 290 9.39 2.57 0.58
CA HIS A 290 8.90 3.63 -0.29
C HIS A 290 8.37 4.81 0.53
N PRO A 291 8.70 6.07 0.19
CA PRO A 291 9.48 6.51 -0.97
C PRO A 291 10.98 6.71 -0.72
N TRP A 292 11.48 6.34 0.45
CA TRP A 292 12.83 6.65 0.87
C TRP A 292 13.90 5.91 0.07
N GLU A 293 13.60 4.76 -0.57
CA GLU A 293 14.56 4.11 -1.49
C GLU A 293 14.98 5.01 -2.67
N LEU A 294 14.22 6.08 -2.93
CA LEU A 294 14.55 7.09 -3.94
C LEU A 294 15.67 8.03 -3.46
N LEU A 295 16.23 7.87 -2.27
CA LEU A 295 17.37 8.65 -1.78
C LEU A 295 18.64 7.78 -1.70
N PRO A 296 19.83 8.36 -1.85
CA PRO A 296 21.09 7.62 -1.71
C PRO A 296 21.30 6.98 -0.34
N GLU A 297 20.83 7.63 0.73
CA GLU A 297 20.96 7.16 2.11
C GLU A 297 19.60 7.19 2.82
N PRO A 298 18.70 6.21 2.55
CA PRO A 298 17.30 6.24 3.00
C PRO A 298 17.18 6.33 4.52
N GLU A 299 17.77 5.37 5.24
CA GLU A 299 17.67 5.27 6.69
C GLU A 299 18.33 6.47 7.39
N ARG A 300 19.51 6.89 6.92
CA ARG A 300 20.21 8.03 7.51
C ARG A 300 19.41 9.32 7.36
N THR A 301 18.81 9.54 6.19
CA THR A 301 17.98 10.72 5.95
C THR A 301 16.73 10.72 6.82
N PHE A 302 16.03 9.58 6.89
CA PHE A 302 14.87 9.42 7.76
C PHE A 302 15.21 9.68 9.23
N LEU A 303 16.29 9.06 9.74
CA LEU A 303 16.73 9.22 11.11
C LEU A 303 17.12 10.66 11.44
N TYR A 304 17.80 11.35 10.52
CA TYR A 304 18.18 12.75 10.67
C TYR A 304 16.95 13.64 10.90
N TRP A 305 15.93 13.54 10.05
CA TRP A 305 14.73 14.36 10.19
C TRP A 305 13.87 13.98 11.39
N ARG A 306 13.75 12.68 11.70
CA ARG A 306 13.06 12.20 12.90
C ARG A 306 13.68 12.75 14.20
N ASP A 307 15.01 12.80 14.27
CA ASP A 307 15.73 13.15 15.49
C ASP A 307 16.08 14.65 15.58
N ARG A 308 15.95 15.42 14.49
CA ARG A 308 16.24 16.87 14.41
C ARG A 308 15.59 17.68 15.53
N ASP A 309 14.32 17.41 15.82
CA ASP A 309 13.55 18.16 16.82
C ASP A 309 13.62 17.57 18.23
N ARG A 310 14.09 16.33 18.38
CA ARG A 310 14.38 15.74 19.70
C ARG A 310 15.60 16.37 20.37
N GLY A 311 16.36 17.20 19.65
CA GLY A 311 17.52 17.93 20.13
C GLY A 311 17.28 19.40 20.48
N ARG A 312 16.07 19.94 20.29
CA ARG A 312 15.71 21.29 20.74
C ARG A 312 15.06 21.20 22.13
N PRO A 313 15.78 21.48 23.24
CA PRO A 313 15.10 21.76 24.49
C PRO A 313 14.18 22.97 24.29
N GLY A 314 12.97 22.89 24.83
CA GLY A 314 11.95 23.92 24.68
C GLY A 314 12.50 25.32 24.96
N ARG A 315 12.16 26.26 24.08
CA ARG A 315 12.14 27.68 24.40
C ARG A 315 10.72 28.03 24.83
#